data_AF-A0A378R6K6-F1
#
_entry.id   AF-A0A378R6K6-F1
#
_cell.length_a   1.000
_cell.length_b   1.000
_cell.length_c   1.000
_cell.angle_alpha   90.00
_cell.angle_beta   90.00
_cell.angle_gamma   90.00
#
_symmetry.space_group_name_H-M   'P 1'
#
loop_
_entity.id
_entity.type
_entity.pdbx_description
1 polymer ?
#
loop_
_entity_poly.entity_id
_entity_poly.type
_entity_poly.pdbx_seq_one_letter_code
_entity_poly.pdbx_strand_id
1 'polypeptide(L)'
;MANAGVQSYFAINQAQDVIAAKQHGNVLKSPFMAYGSFATYIHPNQRYGIIFGGSFKGMMMDIDQLMYQAVSRDNDSNELKGFIQSQGARQSANEHLVPEQLFDDPNTTEKEAEGVSAVKAIQIAQEQGQTVYTITQENYSQIIPKLSLSSGVMTDIRDNVAVGRTVTVHEKTINYKGWKGSGYIIIDPHTGSGAYLIDGGANGAFIAGLGLGASFGASIFLLAFTTLGPLVPIMGALIIGLILALSIVY
;
A
#
# COMPACT_ATOMS: atom_id res chain seq x y z
N MET A 1 0.04 21.47 -0.56
CA MET A 1 -0.69 20.25 -0.15
C MET A 1 -0.08 19.01 -0.79
N ALA A 2 0.12 18.95 -2.11
CA ALA A 2 0.72 17.77 -2.75
C ALA A 2 2.10 17.36 -2.21
N ASN A 3 3.04 18.31 -2.10
CA ASN A 3 4.36 18.03 -1.49
C ASN A 3 4.23 17.62 -0.01
N ALA A 4 3.25 18.16 0.72
CA ALA A 4 3.03 17.78 2.12
C ALA A 4 2.58 16.31 2.26
N GLY A 5 1.78 15.79 1.32
CA GLY A 5 1.38 14.38 1.31
C GLY A 5 2.58 13.42 1.18
N VAL A 6 3.47 13.69 0.22
CA VAL A 6 4.69 12.89 0.02
C VAL A 6 5.64 12.97 1.22
N GLN A 7 5.83 14.17 1.77
CA GLN A 7 6.70 14.35 2.95
C GLN A 7 6.11 13.69 4.21
N SER A 8 4.79 13.78 4.43
CA SER A 8 4.11 13.07 5.51
C SER A 8 4.25 11.56 5.38
N TYR A 9 4.16 11.04 4.15
CA TYR A 9 4.40 9.63 3.86
C TYR A 9 5.80 9.20 4.28
N PHE A 10 6.85 9.94 3.89
CA PHE A 10 8.22 9.62 4.30
C PHE A 10 8.43 9.73 5.81
N ALA A 11 7.90 10.77 6.44
CA ALA A 11 8.06 10.99 7.88
C ALA A 11 7.41 9.88 8.72
N ILE A 12 6.19 9.47 8.36
CA ILE A 12 5.48 8.40 9.06
C ILE A 12 6.22 7.08 8.87
N ASN A 13 6.60 6.73 7.64
CA ASN A 13 7.36 5.50 7.38
C ASN A 13 8.69 5.48 8.15
N GLN A 14 9.41 6.60 8.22
CA GLN A 14 10.66 6.69 8.98
C GLN A 14 10.46 6.46 10.48
N ALA A 15 9.45 7.09 11.09
CA ALA A 15 9.13 6.89 12.50
C ALA A 15 8.74 5.43 12.77
N GLN A 16 7.94 4.88 11.87
CA GLN A 16 7.49 3.49 11.85
C GLN A 16 8.65 2.49 11.72
N ASP A 17 9.66 2.80 10.92
CA ASP A 17 10.87 2.00 10.75
C ASP A 17 11.67 1.90 12.05
N VAL A 18 11.83 3.01 12.76
CA VAL A 18 12.58 3.05 14.03
C VAL A 18 11.93 2.15 15.08
N ILE A 19 10.60 2.07 15.07
CA ILE A 19 9.85 1.19 15.97
C ILE A 19 10.02 -0.28 15.56
N ALA A 20 9.81 -0.59 14.27
CA ALA A 20 9.95 -1.97 13.77
C ALA A 20 11.38 -2.51 13.95
N ALA A 21 12.39 -1.67 13.74
CA ALA A 21 13.80 -2.02 13.95
C ALA A 21 14.08 -2.52 15.38
N LYS A 22 13.41 -1.92 16.37
CA LYS A 22 13.52 -2.34 17.78
C LYS A 22 12.73 -3.62 18.07
N GLN A 23 11.59 -3.82 17.39
CA GLN A 23 10.74 -5.00 17.57
C GLN A 23 11.35 -6.26 16.97
N HIS A 24 12.09 -6.13 15.87
CA HIS A 24 12.74 -7.24 15.16
C HIS A 24 14.21 -7.43 15.55
N GLY A 25 14.55 -7.40 16.84
CA GLY A 25 15.89 -7.80 17.29
C GLY A 25 17.01 -6.82 16.93
N ASN A 26 16.73 -5.50 16.94
CA ASN A 26 17.76 -4.47 16.86
C ASN A 26 18.41 -4.31 15.47
N VAL A 27 17.58 -4.28 14.42
CA VAL A 27 18.02 -3.98 13.05
C VAL A 27 18.48 -2.53 12.93
N LEU A 28 19.62 -2.30 12.28
CA LEU A 28 20.09 -0.97 11.89
C LEU A 28 19.62 -0.67 10.46
N LYS A 29 18.78 0.35 10.30
CA LYS A 29 18.37 0.88 9.00
C LYS A 29 19.04 2.23 8.72
N SER A 30 19.57 2.39 7.51
CA SER A 30 20.06 3.66 6.96
C SER A 30 19.31 3.99 5.67
N PRO A 31 18.44 5.01 5.65
CA PRO A 31 17.71 5.41 4.45
C PRO A 31 18.60 6.17 3.46
N PHE A 32 18.37 5.96 2.17
CA PHE A 32 18.91 6.79 1.10
C PHE A 32 17.92 7.89 0.70
N MET A 33 18.29 8.67 -0.33
CA MET A 33 17.35 9.59 -0.96
C MET A 33 16.13 8.83 -1.48
N ALA A 34 14.97 9.29 -1.03
CA ALA A 34 13.66 8.84 -1.47
C ALA A 34 12.96 9.99 -2.20
N TYR A 35 12.17 9.64 -3.21
CA TYR A 35 11.33 10.59 -3.92
C TYR A 35 10.07 9.90 -4.43
N GLY A 36 9.06 10.71 -4.66
CA GLY A 36 7.76 10.30 -5.15
C GLY A 36 6.94 11.53 -5.54
N SER A 37 5.80 11.28 -6.16
CA SER A 37 4.89 12.30 -6.63
C SER A 37 3.51 12.14 -5.99
N PHE A 38 2.82 13.26 -5.85
CA PHE A 38 1.41 13.28 -5.48
C PHE A 38 0.70 14.26 -6.39
N ALA A 39 -0.19 13.76 -7.23
CA ALA A 39 -0.78 14.52 -8.34
C ALA A 39 -2.30 14.37 -8.39
N THR A 40 -2.97 15.34 -9.02
CA THR A 40 -4.38 15.21 -9.38
C THR A 40 -4.48 14.30 -10.61
N TYR A 41 -5.35 13.30 -10.55
CA TYR A 41 -5.67 12.45 -11.69
C TYR A 41 -6.85 13.05 -12.45
N ILE A 42 -6.62 13.49 -13.69
CA ILE A 42 -7.60 14.14 -14.55
C ILE A 42 -7.79 13.28 -15.80
N HIS A 43 -9.04 12.92 -16.12
CA HIS A 43 -9.35 12.22 -17.36
C HIS A 43 -9.73 13.21 -18.46
N PRO A 44 -8.99 13.28 -19.57
CA PRO A 44 -9.29 14.21 -20.65
C PRO A 44 -10.59 13.82 -21.36
N ASN A 45 -11.53 14.75 -21.45
CA ASN A 45 -12.75 14.57 -22.20
C ASN A 45 -12.46 14.81 -23.68
N GLN A 46 -12.46 13.74 -24.47
CA GLN A 46 -12.14 13.78 -25.88
C GLN A 46 -13.40 13.74 -26.75
N ARG A 47 -13.41 14.56 -27.81
CA ARG A 47 -14.38 14.49 -28.90
C ARG A 47 -13.60 14.46 -30.21
N TYR A 48 -13.75 13.39 -30.99
CA TYR A 48 -13.00 13.17 -32.23
C TYR A 48 -11.47 13.24 -32.06
N GLY A 49 -10.94 12.74 -30.94
CA GLY A 49 -9.50 12.78 -30.63
C GLY A 49 -8.97 14.15 -30.19
N ILE A 50 -9.83 15.16 -30.09
CA ILE A 50 -9.47 16.49 -29.59
C ILE A 50 -9.95 16.61 -28.14
N ILE A 51 -9.07 17.09 -27.25
CA ILE A 51 -9.37 17.29 -25.83
C ILE A 51 -10.13 18.60 -25.67
N PHE A 52 -11.37 18.54 -25.16
CA PHE A 52 -12.23 19.71 -24.93
C PHE A 52 -12.41 20.05 -23.44
N GLY A 53 -11.79 19.28 -22.55
CA GLY A 53 -11.81 19.51 -21.11
C GLY A 53 -11.19 18.34 -20.34
N GLY A 54 -11.23 18.42 -19.02
CA GLY A 54 -10.78 17.34 -18.14
C GLY A 54 -11.80 17.13 -17.02
N SER A 55 -12.11 15.87 -16.73
CA SER A 55 -12.89 15.51 -15.54
C SER A 55 -11.95 15.14 -14.40
N PHE A 56 -12.15 15.74 -13.24
CA PHE A 56 -11.44 15.33 -12.03
C PHE A 56 -11.85 13.89 -11.68
N LYS A 57 -10.86 13.01 -11.56
CA LYS A 57 -11.07 11.61 -11.19
C LYS A 57 -10.57 11.28 -9.80
N GLY A 58 -9.59 12.03 -9.31
CA GLY A 58 -8.96 11.67 -8.05
C GLY A 58 -7.64 12.36 -7.77
N MET A 59 -7.01 11.89 -6.71
CA MET A 59 -5.59 12.13 -6.43
C MET A 59 -4.82 10.82 -6.58
N MET A 60 -3.56 10.89 -6.93
CA MET A 60 -2.69 9.74 -7.06
C MET A 60 -1.38 10.00 -6.33
N MET A 61 -1.02 9.10 -5.42
CA MET A 61 0.31 9.06 -4.81
C MET A 61 1.10 7.98 -5.54
N ASP A 62 2.28 8.32 -6.05
CA ASP A 62 3.19 7.36 -6.67
C ASP A 62 4.56 7.51 -6.01
N ILE A 63 5.03 6.46 -5.33
CA ILE A 63 6.31 6.50 -4.64
C ILE A 63 7.33 5.79 -5.51
N ASP A 64 8.02 6.58 -6.33
CA ASP A 64 8.99 6.06 -7.29
C ASP A 64 10.16 5.32 -6.63
N GLN A 65 10.66 5.84 -5.50
CA GLN A 65 11.87 5.30 -4.88
C GLN A 65 11.87 5.40 -3.36
N LEU A 66 11.98 4.24 -2.71
CA LEU A 66 12.29 4.07 -1.29
C LEU A 66 13.50 3.14 -1.14
N MET A 67 14.70 3.73 -1.12
CA MET A 67 15.94 2.97 -0.96
C MET A 67 16.47 3.06 0.48
N TYR A 68 17.01 1.95 0.97
CA TYR A 68 17.70 1.90 2.26
C TYR A 68 18.70 0.73 2.32
N GLN A 69 19.62 0.79 3.26
CA GLN A 69 20.40 -0.36 3.75
C GLN A 69 19.87 -0.78 5.11
N ALA A 70 19.80 -2.09 5.35
CA ALA A 70 19.43 -2.63 6.65
C ALA A 70 20.30 -3.85 7.00
N VAL A 71 20.71 -3.96 8.26
CA VAL A 71 21.48 -5.09 8.80
C VAL A 71 20.98 -5.45 10.20
N SER A 72 20.82 -6.74 10.52
CA SER A 72 20.65 -7.16 11.92
C SER A 72 21.99 -6.98 12.65
N ARG A 73 21.96 -6.44 13.87
CA ARG A 73 23.17 -6.31 14.70
C ARG A 73 23.74 -7.66 15.12
N ASP A 74 22.86 -8.65 15.27
CA ASP A 74 23.21 -10.01 15.68
C ASP A 74 23.48 -10.91 14.46
N ASN A 75 23.48 -10.32 13.26
CA ASN A 75 23.69 -11.00 11.97
C ASN A 75 22.67 -12.14 11.71
N ASP A 76 21.46 -12.03 12.27
CA ASP A 76 20.37 -12.97 12.02
C ASP A 76 19.60 -12.56 10.75
N SER A 77 19.59 -13.46 9.77
CA SER A 77 18.87 -13.27 8.50
C SER A 77 17.35 -13.29 8.68
N ASN A 78 16.81 -14.01 9.65
CA ASN A 78 15.38 -14.10 9.90
C ASN A 78 14.82 -12.81 10.50
N GLU A 79 15.57 -12.19 11.41
CA GLU A 79 15.26 -10.86 11.94
C GLU A 79 15.22 -9.80 10.84
N LEU A 80 16.26 -9.79 10.00
CA LEU A 80 16.34 -8.87 8.86
C LEU A 80 15.19 -9.09 7.88
N LYS A 81 14.89 -10.35 7.55
CA LYS A 81 13.78 -10.72 6.67
C LYS A 81 12.43 -10.28 7.24
N GLY A 82 12.18 -10.55 8.52
CA GLY A 82 10.96 -10.15 9.21
C GLY A 82 10.80 -8.63 9.23
N PHE A 83 11.89 -7.90 9.48
CA PHE A 83 11.93 -6.45 9.38
C PHE A 83 11.55 -5.98 7.97
N ILE A 84 12.20 -6.48 6.92
CA ILE A 84 11.93 -6.09 5.52
C ILE A 84 10.46 -6.34 5.16
N GLN A 85 9.92 -7.51 5.51
CA GLN A 85 8.52 -7.86 5.23
C GLN A 85 7.53 -6.95 5.97
N SER A 86 7.84 -6.56 7.21
CA SER A 86 6.99 -5.64 7.98
C SER A 86 6.86 -4.28 7.31
N GLN A 87 7.88 -3.84 6.57
CA GLN A 87 7.89 -2.52 5.94
C GLN A 87 6.99 -2.45 4.73
N GLY A 88 7.04 -3.45 3.84
CA GLY A 88 6.32 -3.39 2.57
C GLY A 88 4.81 -3.23 2.76
N ALA A 89 4.21 -4.01 3.67
CA ALA A 89 2.78 -3.92 3.95
C ALA A 89 2.39 -2.56 4.54
N ARG A 90 3.23 -2.01 5.42
CA ARG A 90 3.00 -0.69 6.05
C ARG A 90 3.17 0.45 5.06
N GLN A 91 4.19 0.38 4.22
CA GLN A 91 4.44 1.35 3.16
C GLN A 91 3.27 1.40 2.19
N SER A 92 2.80 0.25 1.71
CA SER A 92 1.60 0.18 0.87
C SER A 92 0.35 0.68 1.60
N ALA A 93 0.20 0.40 2.90
CA ALA A 93 -0.91 0.96 3.68
C ALA A 93 -0.84 2.49 3.77
N ASN A 94 0.34 3.04 4.04
CA ASN A 94 0.51 4.49 4.16
C ASN A 94 0.26 5.23 2.83
N GLU A 95 0.38 4.55 1.68
CA GLU A 95 0.08 5.17 0.38
C GLU A 95 -1.40 5.56 0.23
N HIS A 96 -2.32 4.84 0.86
CA HIS A 96 -3.73 5.25 0.90
C HIS A 96 -4.07 6.03 2.16
N LEU A 97 -3.53 5.66 3.33
CA LEU A 97 -3.89 6.30 4.60
C LEU A 97 -3.44 7.77 4.69
N VAL A 98 -2.23 8.09 4.23
CA VAL A 98 -1.71 9.45 4.34
C VAL A 98 -2.53 10.42 3.48
N PRO A 99 -2.86 10.08 2.23
CA PRO A 99 -3.74 10.93 1.46
C PRO A 99 -5.16 11.01 2.01
N GLU A 100 -5.76 9.91 2.48
CA GLU A 100 -7.09 9.96 3.12
C GLU A 100 -7.10 10.95 4.29
N GLN A 101 -6.14 10.84 5.20
CA GLN A 101 -6.00 11.76 6.34
C GLN A 101 -5.75 13.21 5.93
N LEU A 102 -5.09 13.44 4.80
CA LEU A 102 -4.79 14.79 4.32
C LEU A 102 -6.01 15.49 3.71
N PHE A 103 -6.93 14.72 3.14
CA PHE A 103 -8.10 15.24 2.41
C PHE A 103 -9.43 15.05 3.14
N ASP A 104 -9.49 14.21 4.17
CA ASP A 104 -10.63 14.13 5.07
C ASP A 104 -10.75 15.43 5.89
N ASP A 105 -11.98 15.94 6.04
CA ASP A 105 -12.25 17.09 6.91
C ASP A 105 -12.18 16.64 8.38
N PRO A 106 -11.28 17.19 9.22
CA PRO A 106 -11.18 16.82 10.62
C PRO A 106 -12.43 17.18 11.45
N ASN A 107 -13.36 17.97 10.91
CA ASN A 107 -14.58 18.40 11.57
C ASN A 107 -15.80 17.54 11.22
N THR A 108 -15.69 16.63 10.26
CA THR A 108 -16.78 15.70 9.90
C THR A 108 -16.43 14.28 10.32
N THR A 109 -17.45 13.48 10.59
CA THR A 109 -17.29 12.04 10.87
C THR A 109 -17.32 11.20 9.59
N GLU A 110 -17.69 11.82 8.47
CA GLU A 110 -17.72 11.18 7.16
C GLU A 110 -16.33 11.27 6.53
N LYS A 111 -15.75 10.11 6.20
CA LYS A 111 -14.53 10.05 5.39
C LYS A 111 -14.89 10.28 3.94
N GLU A 112 -14.43 11.40 3.39
CA GLU A 112 -14.75 11.83 2.03
C GLU A 112 -13.65 11.41 1.05
N ALA A 113 -12.42 11.25 1.53
CA ALA A 113 -11.30 10.77 0.73
C ALA A 113 -11.17 9.25 0.85
N GLU A 114 -11.15 8.55 -0.28
CA GLU A 114 -11.01 7.10 -0.33
C GLU A 114 -9.89 6.69 -1.28
N GLY A 115 -8.74 6.34 -0.72
CA GLY A 115 -7.56 5.83 -1.39
C GLY A 115 -7.63 4.31 -1.63
N VAL A 116 -6.87 3.84 -2.61
CA VAL A 116 -6.68 2.43 -2.93
C VAL A 116 -5.19 2.16 -3.01
N SER A 117 -4.69 1.22 -2.22
CA SER A 117 -3.34 0.66 -2.30
C SER A 117 -3.44 -0.85 -2.54
N ALA A 118 -2.31 -1.54 -2.76
CA ALA A 118 -2.32 -3.00 -2.92
C ALA A 118 -2.95 -3.71 -1.70
N VAL A 119 -2.56 -3.32 -0.49
CA VAL A 119 -3.10 -3.91 0.75
C VAL A 119 -4.58 -3.59 0.96
N LYS A 120 -5.01 -2.36 0.69
CA LYS A 120 -6.43 -1.97 0.80
C LYS A 120 -7.28 -2.64 -0.28
N ALA A 121 -6.77 -2.81 -1.50
CA ALA A 121 -7.48 -3.52 -2.55
C ALA A 121 -7.67 -5.01 -2.22
N ILE A 122 -6.68 -5.66 -1.61
CA ILE A 122 -6.82 -7.03 -1.10
C ILE A 122 -7.85 -7.09 0.03
N GLN A 123 -7.80 -6.15 0.98
CA GLN A 123 -8.79 -6.08 2.06
C GLN A 123 -10.21 -5.89 1.52
N ILE A 124 -10.43 -4.94 0.61
CA ILE A 124 -11.75 -4.70 0.00
C ILE A 124 -12.23 -5.96 -0.74
N ALA A 125 -11.35 -6.67 -1.45
CA ALA A 125 -11.71 -7.91 -2.12
C ALA A 125 -12.19 -8.97 -1.10
N GLN A 126 -11.49 -9.12 0.04
CA GLN A 126 -11.92 -10.01 1.12
C GLN A 126 -13.28 -9.61 1.71
N GLU A 127 -13.49 -8.32 1.94
CA GLU A 127 -14.78 -7.79 2.42
C GLU A 127 -15.92 -8.02 1.42
N GLN A 128 -15.60 -8.06 0.11
CA GLN A 128 -16.54 -8.42 -0.97
C GLN A 128 -16.73 -9.94 -1.13
N GLY A 129 -16.14 -10.76 -0.26
CA GLY A 129 -16.25 -12.22 -0.29
C GLY A 129 -15.40 -12.91 -1.36
N GLN A 130 -14.41 -12.21 -1.93
CA GLN A 130 -13.48 -12.80 -2.88
C GLN A 130 -12.43 -13.66 -2.17
N THR A 131 -12.00 -14.72 -2.85
CA THR A 131 -10.87 -15.52 -2.38
C THR A 131 -9.56 -14.78 -2.66
N VAL A 132 -8.70 -14.70 -1.64
CA VAL A 132 -7.30 -14.26 -1.79
C VAL A 132 -6.43 -15.50 -1.91
N TYR A 133 -5.65 -15.57 -2.98
CA TYR A 133 -4.73 -16.65 -3.27
C TYR A 133 -3.29 -16.24 -3.00
N THR A 134 -2.53 -17.17 -2.44
CA THR A 134 -1.07 -17.11 -2.40
C THR A 134 -0.53 -18.10 -3.42
N ILE A 135 0.09 -17.59 -4.46
CA ILE A 135 0.54 -18.33 -5.64
C ILE A 135 2.04 -18.56 -5.54
N THR A 136 2.43 -19.81 -5.70
CA THR A 136 3.81 -20.28 -5.75
C THR A 136 3.99 -21.18 -6.96
N GLN A 137 5.20 -21.66 -7.23
CA GLN A 137 5.46 -22.56 -8.37
C GLN A 137 4.64 -23.84 -8.29
N GLU A 138 4.42 -24.34 -7.07
CA GLU A 138 3.76 -25.61 -6.78
C GLU A 138 2.27 -25.58 -7.10
N ASN A 139 1.60 -24.44 -6.90
CA ASN A 139 0.15 -24.32 -7.03
C ASN A 139 -0.30 -23.47 -8.24
N TYR A 140 0.64 -22.88 -8.99
CA TYR A 140 0.38 -21.98 -10.10
C TYR A 140 -0.68 -22.52 -11.07
N SER A 141 -0.46 -23.73 -11.59
CA SER A 141 -1.35 -24.35 -12.60
C SER A 141 -2.78 -24.58 -12.10
N GLN A 142 -2.98 -24.70 -10.79
CA GLN A 142 -4.28 -24.91 -10.17
C GLN A 142 -5.02 -23.61 -9.88
N ILE A 143 -4.29 -22.53 -9.61
CA ILE A 143 -4.87 -21.24 -9.21
C ILE A 143 -5.14 -20.35 -10.42
N ILE A 144 -4.25 -20.32 -11.41
CA ILE A 144 -4.37 -19.40 -12.56
C ILE A 144 -5.72 -19.46 -13.28
N PRO A 145 -6.33 -20.63 -13.54
CA PRO A 145 -7.65 -20.68 -14.18
C PRO A 145 -8.79 -20.07 -13.34
N LYS A 146 -8.57 -19.83 -12.04
CA LYS A 146 -9.56 -19.25 -11.12
C LYS A 146 -9.50 -17.71 -11.11
N LEU A 147 -8.47 -17.11 -11.69
CA LEU A 147 -8.25 -15.67 -11.68
C LEU A 147 -8.88 -15.01 -12.92
N SER A 148 -9.49 -13.86 -12.73
CA SER A 148 -10.01 -12.99 -13.78
C SER A 148 -9.52 -11.56 -13.55
N LEU A 149 -8.26 -11.33 -13.93
CA LEU A 149 -7.50 -10.10 -13.72
C LEU A 149 -7.03 -9.54 -15.07
N SER A 150 -6.46 -8.33 -15.07
CA SER A 150 -5.91 -7.75 -16.31
C SER A 150 -4.74 -8.56 -16.85
N SER A 151 -4.49 -8.46 -18.16
CA SER A 151 -3.39 -9.17 -18.81
C SER A 151 -2.01 -8.80 -18.25
N GLY A 152 -1.83 -7.56 -17.80
CA GLY A 152 -0.61 -7.09 -17.13
C GLY A 152 -0.38 -7.85 -15.82
N VAL A 153 -1.38 -7.87 -14.94
CA VAL A 153 -1.30 -8.59 -13.66
C VAL A 153 -1.09 -10.09 -13.87
N MET A 154 -1.78 -10.70 -14.84
CA MET A 154 -1.57 -12.12 -15.17
C MET A 154 -0.15 -12.41 -15.68
N THR A 155 0.46 -11.46 -16.40
CA THR A 155 1.86 -11.55 -16.87
C THR A 155 2.83 -11.43 -15.69
N ASP A 156 2.62 -10.47 -14.80
CA ASP A 156 3.45 -10.28 -13.61
C ASP A 156 3.42 -11.50 -12.70
N ILE A 157 2.24 -12.10 -12.48
CA ILE A 157 2.09 -13.34 -11.71
C ILE A 157 2.91 -14.46 -12.37
N ARG A 158 2.77 -14.67 -13.68
CA ARG A 158 3.52 -15.72 -14.41
C ARG A 158 5.02 -15.54 -14.25
N ASP A 159 5.53 -14.35 -14.54
CA ASP A 159 6.97 -14.10 -14.62
C ASP A 159 7.63 -14.16 -13.24
N ASN A 160 6.96 -13.65 -12.20
CA ASN A 160 7.49 -13.70 -10.84
C ASN A 160 7.42 -15.10 -10.23
N VAL A 161 6.32 -15.82 -10.44
CA VAL A 161 6.22 -17.21 -9.99
C VAL A 161 7.24 -18.08 -10.72
N ALA A 162 7.49 -17.85 -12.01
CA ALA A 162 8.51 -18.59 -12.78
C ALA A 162 9.92 -18.47 -12.20
N VAL A 163 10.26 -17.36 -11.53
CA VAL A 163 11.56 -17.15 -10.85
C VAL A 163 11.53 -17.48 -9.36
N GLY A 164 10.50 -18.18 -8.87
CA GLY A 164 10.42 -18.67 -7.49
C GLY A 164 9.90 -17.65 -6.47
N ARG A 165 9.31 -16.54 -6.92
CA ARG A 165 8.65 -15.57 -6.03
C ARG A 165 7.23 -16.01 -5.70
N THR A 166 6.75 -15.56 -4.55
CA THR A 166 5.38 -15.81 -4.08
C THR A 166 4.52 -14.61 -4.42
N VAL A 167 3.33 -14.83 -4.98
CA VAL A 167 2.40 -13.76 -5.34
C VAL A 167 1.08 -13.89 -4.59
N THR A 168 0.69 -12.87 -3.83
CA THR A 168 -0.61 -12.79 -3.16
C THR A 168 -1.55 -11.88 -3.93
N VAL A 169 -2.71 -12.39 -4.34
CA VAL A 169 -3.67 -11.66 -5.19
C VAL A 169 -5.10 -12.13 -4.95
N HIS A 170 -6.10 -11.29 -5.23
CA HIS A 170 -7.52 -11.66 -5.19
C HIS A 170 -8.03 -12.16 -6.54
N GLU A 171 -9.15 -12.90 -6.53
CA GLU A 171 -9.62 -13.64 -7.71
C GLU A 171 -10.09 -12.78 -8.89
N LYS A 172 -10.66 -11.59 -8.66
CA LYS A 172 -11.31 -10.76 -9.69
C LYS A 172 -11.11 -9.28 -9.42
N THR A 173 -10.99 -8.48 -10.48
CA THR A 173 -10.93 -7.00 -10.34
C THR A 173 -12.08 -6.46 -9.47
N ILE A 174 -11.77 -5.61 -8.51
CA ILE A 174 -12.75 -4.92 -7.67
C ILE A 174 -13.15 -3.60 -8.32
N ASN A 175 -14.36 -3.13 -7.99
CA ASN A 175 -14.79 -1.76 -8.25
C ASN A 175 -14.99 -1.07 -6.90
N TYR A 176 -14.26 0.00 -6.66
CA TYR A 176 -14.29 0.73 -5.40
C TYR A 176 -14.21 2.23 -5.66
N LYS A 177 -15.30 2.94 -5.31
CA LYS A 177 -15.38 4.41 -5.38
C LYS A 177 -14.98 5.00 -6.75
N GLY A 178 -15.14 4.26 -7.85
CA GLY A 178 -14.78 4.71 -9.20
C GLY A 178 -13.40 4.27 -9.68
N TRP A 179 -12.61 3.64 -8.80
CA TRP A 179 -11.44 2.84 -9.19
C TRP A 179 -11.88 1.42 -9.59
N LYS A 180 -11.29 0.89 -10.66
CA LYS A 180 -11.47 -0.50 -11.07
C LYS A 180 -10.12 -1.12 -11.34
N GLY A 181 -9.80 -2.19 -10.62
CA GLY A 181 -8.51 -2.87 -10.76
C GLY A 181 -8.32 -3.99 -9.75
N SER A 182 -7.09 -4.44 -9.60
CA SER A 182 -6.68 -5.44 -8.62
C SER A 182 -5.46 -4.99 -7.85
N GLY A 183 -5.29 -5.48 -6.63
CA GLY A 183 -4.10 -5.27 -5.81
C GLY A 183 -3.41 -6.60 -5.62
N TYR A 184 -2.09 -6.61 -5.75
CA TYR A 184 -1.30 -7.83 -5.62
C TYR A 184 0.07 -7.54 -5.01
N ILE A 185 0.62 -8.55 -4.35
CA ILE A 185 1.88 -8.46 -3.61
C ILE A 185 2.80 -9.55 -4.14
N ILE A 186 4.01 -9.19 -4.53
CA ILE A 186 5.05 -10.14 -4.95
C ILE A 186 6.13 -10.14 -3.89
N ILE A 187 6.42 -11.29 -3.28
CA ILE A 187 7.46 -11.45 -2.26
C ILE A 187 8.55 -12.40 -2.77
N ASP A 188 9.80 -11.99 -2.63
CA ASP A 188 10.94 -12.89 -2.71
C ASP A 188 11.04 -13.68 -1.39
N PRO A 189 10.83 -15.02 -1.40
CA PRO A 189 10.83 -15.82 -0.18
C PRO A 189 12.20 -15.93 0.47
N HIS A 190 13.30 -15.64 -0.23
CA HIS A 190 14.65 -15.71 0.32
C HIS A 190 15.02 -14.44 1.09
N THR A 191 14.74 -13.27 0.53
CA THR A 191 15.11 -11.99 1.14
C THR A 191 13.99 -11.34 1.96
N GLY A 192 12.74 -11.72 1.70
CA GLY A 192 11.56 -11.06 2.24
C GLY A 192 11.21 -9.74 1.55
N SER A 193 11.99 -9.30 0.56
CA SER A 193 11.68 -8.10 -0.22
C SER A 193 10.37 -8.27 -0.98
N GLY A 194 9.56 -7.22 -0.99
CA GLY A 194 8.22 -7.25 -1.57
C GLY A 194 7.93 -6.07 -2.48
N ALA A 195 7.20 -6.33 -3.56
CA ALA A 195 6.56 -5.32 -4.40
C ALA A 195 5.05 -5.34 -4.12
N TYR A 196 4.46 -4.18 -3.88
CA TYR A 196 3.05 -4.01 -3.52
C TYR A 196 2.41 -3.15 -4.60
N LEU A 197 1.58 -3.76 -5.44
CA LEU A 197 1.22 -3.22 -6.75
C LEU A 197 -0.29 -3.15 -6.91
N ILE A 198 -0.75 -2.17 -7.69
CA ILE A 198 -2.13 -2.09 -8.17
C ILE A 198 -2.18 -2.16 -9.70
N ASP A 199 -3.28 -2.70 -10.22
CA ASP A 199 -3.56 -2.83 -11.64
C ASP A 199 -3.56 -1.46 -12.33
N GLY A 200 -2.93 -1.39 -13.51
CA GLY A 200 -2.57 -0.15 -14.18
C GLY A 200 -1.09 0.21 -14.12
N GLY A 201 -0.25 -0.63 -13.48
CA GLY A 201 1.21 -0.47 -13.45
C GLY A 201 1.70 0.67 -12.56
N ALA A 202 0.83 1.21 -11.71
CA ALA A 202 1.21 2.21 -10.71
C ALA A 202 1.82 1.53 -9.49
N ASN A 203 3.00 1.99 -9.08
CA ASN A 203 3.60 1.68 -7.77
C ASN A 203 3.05 2.66 -6.72
N GLY A 204 1.72 2.74 -6.61
CA GLY A 204 1.11 3.83 -5.87
C GLY A 204 -0.37 3.68 -5.57
N ALA A 205 -0.91 4.66 -4.86
CA ALA A 205 -2.30 4.70 -4.44
C ALA A 205 -3.16 5.69 -5.22
N PHE A 206 -4.43 5.33 -5.44
CA PHE A 206 -5.43 6.13 -6.13
C PHE A 206 -6.57 6.53 -5.19
N ILE A 207 -6.88 7.83 -5.08
CA ILE A 207 -8.01 8.36 -4.32
C ILE A 207 -9.13 8.77 -5.26
N ALA A 208 -10.38 8.38 -5.02
CA ALA A 208 -11.54 8.99 -5.67
C ALA A 208 -12.48 9.66 -4.67
N GLY A 209 -13.10 10.79 -5.06
CA GLY A 209 -14.21 11.39 -4.31
C GLY A 209 -14.10 12.83 -3.80
N LEU A 210 -13.14 13.66 -4.23
CA LEU A 210 -13.08 15.05 -3.75
C LEU A 210 -14.21 15.93 -4.33
N GLY A 211 -15.25 16.20 -3.52
CA GLY A 211 -16.20 17.27 -3.77
C GLY A 211 -15.55 18.62 -3.48
N LEU A 212 -15.00 19.28 -4.50
CA LEU A 212 -14.36 20.61 -4.35
C LEU A 212 -15.42 21.70 -4.11
N GLY A 213 -15.97 21.76 -2.90
CA GLY A 213 -16.65 22.92 -2.35
C GLY A 213 -15.64 23.85 -1.70
N ALA A 214 -15.59 25.11 -2.15
CA ALA A 214 -14.57 26.09 -1.80
C ALA A 214 -14.46 26.38 -0.28
N SER A 215 -13.24 26.30 0.27
CA SER A 215 -12.71 27.15 1.36
C SER A 215 -11.21 26.91 1.56
N PHE A 216 -10.35 27.80 1.06
CA PHE A 216 -8.90 27.77 1.32
C PHE A 216 -8.60 28.45 2.66
N GLY A 217 -8.25 27.66 3.68
CA GLY A 217 -7.64 28.13 4.92
C GLY A 217 -6.18 27.68 5.01
N ALA A 218 -5.24 28.62 5.03
CA ALA A 218 -3.84 28.33 5.24
C ALA A 218 -3.60 27.98 6.73
N SER A 219 -3.24 26.73 7.02
CA SER A 219 -2.88 26.29 8.37
C SER A 219 -1.46 25.71 8.37
N ILE A 220 -0.54 26.43 9.02
CA ILE A 220 0.81 25.98 9.35
C ILE A 220 0.67 24.85 10.40
N PHE A 221 1.12 23.64 10.08
CA PHE A 221 1.11 22.52 11.03
C PHE A 221 2.31 22.62 11.98
N LEU A 222 2.02 22.90 13.25
CA LEU A 222 2.93 22.74 14.37
C LEU A 222 2.62 21.38 15.01
N LEU A 223 3.51 20.39 14.87
CA LEU A 223 3.39 19.10 15.54
C LEU A 223 3.68 19.26 17.04
N ALA A 224 2.65 19.55 17.83
CA ALA A 224 2.72 19.49 19.28
C ALA A 224 2.55 18.03 19.74
N PHE A 225 3.65 17.43 20.20
CA PHE A 225 3.61 16.23 21.02
C PHE A 225 2.93 16.58 22.35
N THR A 226 1.73 16.05 22.60
CA THR A 226 1.21 15.92 23.98
C THR A 226 0.66 14.52 24.23
N THR A 227 1.21 13.95 25.30
CA THR A 227 0.97 12.65 25.88
C THR A 227 -0.43 12.54 26.49
N LEU A 228 -1.29 11.64 25.98
CA LEU A 228 -2.43 11.12 26.73
C LEU A 228 -2.76 9.67 26.32
N GLY A 229 -2.34 8.73 27.18
CA GLY A 229 -3.17 7.62 27.70
C GLY A 229 -3.53 6.44 26.77
N PRO A 230 -3.67 5.21 27.31
CA PRO A 230 -3.47 3.97 26.55
C PRO A 230 -4.77 3.40 25.99
N LEU A 231 -4.97 3.47 24.66
CA LEU A 231 -6.03 2.72 23.98
C LEU A 231 -5.61 2.10 22.64
N VAL A 232 -4.30 2.03 22.34
CA VAL A 232 -3.80 1.39 21.11
C VAL A 232 -2.99 0.12 21.41
N PRO A 233 -3.62 -0.98 21.89
CA PRO A 233 -3.01 -2.30 21.68
C PRO A 233 -3.93 -3.34 21.01
N ILE A 234 -5.08 -2.97 20.42
CA ILE A 234 -6.01 -3.99 19.88
C ILE A 234 -5.74 -4.32 18.39
N MET A 235 -5.20 -3.40 17.60
CA MET A 235 -4.99 -3.65 16.16
C MET A 235 -3.69 -4.40 15.82
N GLY A 236 -2.68 -4.37 16.70
CA GLY A 236 -1.46 -5.17 16.52
C GLY A 236 -1.66 -6.66 16.83
N ALA A 237 -2.58 -6.98 17.75
CA ALA A 237 -2.84 -8.37 18.15
C ALA A 237 -3.62 -9.16 17.08
N LEU A 238 -4.44 -8.50 16.26
CA LEU A 238 -5.19 -9.15 15.18
C LEU A 238 -4.31 -9.60 14.01
N ILE A 239 -3.27 -8.82 13.69
CA ILE A 239 -2.32 -9.15 12.61
C ILE A 239 -1.35 -10.24 13.08
N ILE A 240 -0.90 -10.18 14.34
CA ILE A 240 -0.04 -11.23 14.93
C ILE A 240 -0.82 -12.55 15.13
N GLY A 241 -2.09 -12.48 15.52
CA GLY A 241 -2.97 -13.66 15.64
C GLY A 241 -3.22 -14.36 14.31
N LEU A 242 -3.32 -13.61 13.21
CA LEU A 242 -3.46 -14.20 11.87
C LEU A 242 -2.18 -14.93 11.43
N ILE A 243 -1.02 -14.39 11.78
CA ILE A 243 0.29 -14.99 11.47
C ILE A 243 0.55 -16.25 12.33
N LEU A 244 0.15 -16.24 13.60
CA LEU A 244 0.25 -17.39 14.50
C LEU A 244 -0.74 -18.53 14.18
N ALA A 245 -1.96 -18.21 13.74
CA ALA A 245 -2.91 -19.24 13.30
C ALA A 245 -2.46 -19.96 12.01
N LEU A 246 -1.72 -19.26 11.14
CA LEU A 246 -1.10 -19.81 9.93
C LEU A 246 0.14 -20.69 10.21
N SER A 247 0.68 -20.67 11.43
CA SER A 247 1.87 -21.43 11.82
C SER A 247 1.57 -22.65 12.71
N ILE A 248 0.30 -22.91 13.03
CA ILE A 248 -0.15 -24.08 13.82
C ILE A 248 -0.73 -25.19 12.91
N VAL A 249 -0.79 -24.97 11.60
CA VAL A 249 -1.18 -26.01 10.62
C VAL A 249 0.05 -26.44 9.83
N TYR A 250 0.96 -27.14 10.52
CA TYR A 250 1.88 -28.13 9.96
C TYR A 250 2.10 -29.20 11.02
#